data_AF-A0A8T2J7N9-F1
#
_entry.id   AF-A0A8T2J7N9-F1
#
_cell.length_a   1.000
_cell.length_b   1.000
_cell.length_c   1.000
_cell.angle_alpha   90.00
_cell.angle_beta   90.00
_cell.angle_gamma   90.00
#
_symmetry.space_group_name_H-M   'P 1'
#
loop_
_entity.id
_entity.type
_entity.pdbx_description
1 polymer ?
#
loop_
_entity_poly.entity_id
_entity_poly.type
_entity_poly.pdbx_seq_one_letter_code
_entity_poly.pdbx_strand_id
1 'polypeptide(L)'
;MATSDSPQVVAELCQNDSQVFLDASQLLLAYADNILRNPNEEKYRSIRIGNPTFSTKLLPVRGAIECLFEMGFEEAETHLVFPKMASVEKMRKVRDHIALERNKRIGGAVPSPVAELGTQSTPSRSPASNPIPPNSSQASHNLSNFM
;
A
#
# COMPACT_ATOMS: atom_id res chain seq x y z
N MET A 1 -20.71 23.30 13.31
CA MET A 1 -20.09 21.97 13.54
C MET A 1 -19.36 21.64 12.24
N ALA A 2 -18.03 21.62 12.29
CA ALA A 2 -17.16 21.74 11.12
C ALA A 2 -17.42 20.63 10.08
N THR A 3 -17.58 21.06 8.83
CA THR A 3 -17.84 20.24 7.66
C THR A 3 -16.56 19.52 7.23
N SER A 4 -16.57 18.20 7.33
CA SER A 4 -16.03 17.15 6.43
C SER A 4 -14.93 17.47 5.40
N ASP A 5 -13.95 18.32 5.69
CA ASP A 5 -12.85 18.54 4.74
C ASP A 5 -11.73 17.54 5.01
N SER A 6 -11.95 16.30 4.57
CA SER A 6 -10.91 15.27 4.45
C SER A 6 -9.58 15.77 3.84
N PRO A 7 -9.56 16.77 2.92
CA PRO A 7 -8.31 17.38 2.45
C PRO A 7 -7.52 18.12 3.53
N GLN A 8 -8.17 18.77 4.50
CA GLN A 8 -7.48 19.59 5.52
C GLN A 8 -6.61 18.78 6.46
N VAL A 9 -7.12 17.65 6.97
CA VAL A 9 -6.34 16.78 7.86
C VAL A 9 -5.15 16.15 7.15
N VAL A 10 -5.30 15.85 5.85
CA VAL A 10 -4.20 15.36 5.01
C VAL A 10 -3.18 16.47 4.73
N ALA A 11 -3.62 17.72 4.58
CA ALA A 11 -2.74 18.87 4.45
C ALA A 11 -1.93 19.13 5.74
N GLU A 12 -2.53 18.99 6.92
CA GLU A 12 -1.82 19.02 8.21
C GLU A 12 -0.78 17.88 8.29
N LEU A 13 -1.16 16.66 7.91
CA LEU A 13 -0.23 15.53 7.84
C LEU A 13 0.95 15.83 6.89
N CYS A 14 0.68 16.56 5.80
CA CYS A 14 1.67 16.98 4.83
C CYS A 14 2.65 18.05 5.29
N GLN A 15 2.33 18.83 6.32
CA GLN A 15 3.26 19.81 6.90
C GLN A 15 4.43 19.12 7.62
N ASN A 16 4.29 17.83 7.97
CA ASN A 16 5.37 17.05 8.56
C ASN A 16 6.46 16.71 7.53
N ASP A 17 7.64 16.38 8.05
CA ASP A 17 8.79 15.97 7.27
C ASP A 17 8.48 14.79 6.33
N SER A 18 9.21 14.67 5.23
CA SER A 18 8.88 13.69 4.18
C SER A 18 8.92 12.26 4.71
N GLN A 19 9.93 11.92 5.52
CA GLN A 19 10.05 10.59 6.14
C GLN A 19 8.94 10.35 7.17
N VAL A 20 8.63 11.35 7.99
CA VAL A 20 7.58 11.27 9.02
C VAL A 20 6.21 11.03 8.39
N PHE A 21 5.90 11.79 7.33
CA PHE A 21 4.70 11.59 6.53
C PHE A 21 4.64 10.19 5.91
N LEU A 22 5.75 9.68 5.36
CA LEU A 22 5.79 8.35 4.74
C LEU A 22 5.55 7.24 5.77
N ASP A 23 6.14 7.33 6.96
CA ASP A 23 5.92 6.39 8.06
C ASP A 23 4.45 6.43 8.53
N ALA A 24 3.94 7.63 8.81
CA ALA A 24 2.57 7.82 9.30
C ALA A 24 1.53 7.39 8.26
N SER A 25 1.67 7.83 7.00
CA SER A 25 0.78 7.43 5.91
C SER A 25 0.76 5.92 5.68
N GLN A 26 1.91 5.24 5.82
CA GLN A 26 1.96 3.78 5.68
C GLN A 26 1.11 3.09 6.75
N LEU A 27 1.19 3.54 8.00
CA LEU A 27 0.38 3.00 9.10
C LEU A 27 -1.11 3.28 8.87
N LEU A 28 -1.47 4.53 8.55
CA LEU A 28 -2.85 4.94 8.28
C LEU A 28 -3.48 4.11 7.15
N LEU A 29 -2.77 3.96 6.03
CA LEU A 29 -3.22 3.14 4.90
C LEU A 29 -3.34 1.67 5.31
N ALA A 30 -2.39 1.12 6.07
CA ALA A 30 -2.45 -0.26 6.54
C ALA A 30 -3.66 -0.52 7.44
N TYR A 31 -3.99 0.39 8.36
CA TYR A 31 -5.19 0.26 9.20
C TYR A 31 -6.47 0.28 8.36
N ALA A 32 -6.59 1.22 7.43
CA ALA A 32 -7.73 1.30 6.53
C ALA A 32 -7.87 0.05 5.65
N ASP A 33 -6.79 -0.39 4.98
CA ASP A 33 -6.78 -1.56 4.11
C ASP A 33 -7.12 -2.85 4.88
N ASN A 34 -6.65 -3.00 6.12
CA ASN A 34 -6.99 -4.16 6.96
C ASN A 34 -8.49 -4.23 7.26
N ILE A 35 -9.14 -3.10 7.59
CA ILE A 35 -10.58 -3.05 7.85
C ILE A 35 -11.38 -3.23 6.55
N LEU A 36 -10.94 -2.63 5.44
CA LEU A 36 -11.60 -2.76 4.14
C LEU A 36 -11.54 -4.20 3.60
N ARG A 37 -10.44 -4.90 3.83
CA ARG A 37 -10.30 -6.33 3.48
C ARG A 37 -11.06 -7.24 4.42
N ASN A 38 -11.02 -6.96 5.72
CA ASN A 38 -11.60 -7.82 6.76
C ASN A 38 -12.51 -7.00 7.70
N PRO A 39 -13.69 -6.55 7.23
CA PRO A 39 -14.57 -5.68 8.03
C PRO A 39 -15.17 -6.37 9.25
N ASN A 40 -15.18 -7.71 9.28
CA ASN A 40 -15.76 -8.50 10.37
C ASN A 40 -14.77 -8.75 11.52
N GLU A 41 -13.47 -8.52 11.32
CA GLU A 41 -12.43 -8.79 12.31
C GLU A 41 -12.24 -7.60 13.26
N GLU A 42 -12.64 -7.77 14.52
CA GLU A 42 -12.61 -6.69 15.53
C GLU A 42 -11.19 -6.24 15.87
N LYS A 43 -10.21 -7.13 15.78
CA LYS A 43 -8.80 -6.80 16.01
C LYS A 43 -8.26 -5.74 15.05
N TYR A 44 -8.78 -5.67 13.82
CA TYR A 44 -8.40 -4.64 12.85
C TYR A 44 -9.15 -3.34 13.05
N ARG A 45 -10.30 -3.40 13.76
CA ARG A 45 -11.10 -2.24 14.12
C ARG A 45 -10.62 -1.58 15.41
N SER A 46 -9.63 -2.12 16.10
CA SER A 46 -9.11 -1.56 17.34
C SER A 46 -7.60 -1.35 17.25
N ILE A 47 -7.15 -0.12 17.43
CA ILE A 47 -5.73 0.25 17.41
C ILE A 47 -5.31 0.60 18.84
N ARG A 48 -4.27 -0.06 19.36
CA ARG A 48 -3.74 0.24 20.69
C ARG A 48 -2.88 1.51 20.66
N ILE A 49 -3.27 2.53 21.42
CA ILE A 49 -2.50 3.79 21.53
C ILE A 49 -1.15 3.53 22.20
N GLY A 50 -1.11 2.60 23.16
CA GLY A 50 0.12 2.19 23.86
C GLY A 50 1.06 1.30 23.05
N ASN A 51 0.74 0.96 21.79
CA ASN A 51 1.71 0.27 20.94
C ASN A 51 2.85 1.25 20.58
N PRO A 52 4.13 0.92 20.85
CA PRO A 52 5.24 1.85 20.67
C PRO A 52 5.33 2.39 19.25
N THR A 53 4.99 1.59 18.24
CA THR A 53 4.93 2.05 16.84
C THR A 53 3.88 3.15 16.68
N PHE A 54 2.68 2.97 17.23
CA PHE A 54 1.63 3.98 17.20
C PHE A 54 2.03 5.23 18.00
N SER A 55 2.50 5.04 19.24
CA SER A 55 2.83 6.15 20.14
C SER A 55 4.00 7.00 19.65
N THR A 56 4.95 6.42 18.93
CA THR A 56 6.13 7.15 18.42
C THR A 56 5.97 7.66 17.00
N LYS A 57 5.19 6.97 16.15
CA LYS A 57 5.04 7.31 14.72
C LYS A 57 3.76 8.08 14.40
N LEU A 58 2.75 8.09 15.28
CA LEU A 58 1.47 8.76 15.02
C LEU A 58 1.14 9.84 16.07
N LEU A 59 1.38 9.63 17.38
CA LEU A 59 1.10 10.67 18.38
C LEU A 59 1.88 11.99 18.17
N PRO A 60 3.19 12.00 17.87
CA PRO A 60 3.90 13.26 17.67
C PRO A 60 3.64 13.89 16.28
N VAL A 61 2.92 13.18 15.41
CA VAL A 61 2.70 13.60 14.03
C VAL A 61 1.41 14.39 13.94
N ARG A 62 1.55 15.68 13.63
CA ARG A 62 0.40 16.58 13.49
C ARG A 62 -0.49 16.12 12.34
N GLY A 63 -1.81 16.09 12.57
CA GLY A 63 -2.79 15.60 11.61
C GLY A 63 -2.93 14.08 11.52
N ALA A 64 -2.04 13.27 12.11
CA ALA A 64 -2.10 11.81 11.99
C ALA A 64 -3.30 11.19 12.76
N ILE A 65 -3.54 11.64 13.99
CA ILE A 65 -4.69 11.22 14.79
C ILE A 65 -6.00 11.77 14.19
N GLU A 66 -5.96 13.00 13.68
CA GLU A 66 -7.11 13.61 12.98
C GLU A 66 -7.49 12.84 11.72
N CYS A 67 -6.52 12.30 10.97
CA CYS A 67 -6.79 11.40 9.85
C CYS A 67 -7.56 10.15 10.29
N LEU A 68 -7.26 9.59 11.47
CA LEU A 68 -8.01 8.44 12.00
C LEU A 68 -9.44 8.85 12.36
N PHE A 69 -9.64 9.99 13.01
CA PHE A 69 -10.99 10.49 13.32
C PHE A 69 -11.82 10.76 12.05
N GLU A 70 -11.20 11.38 11.04
CA GLU A 70 -11.87 11.65 9.75
C GLU A 70 -12.19 10.36 8.98
N MET A 71 -11.36 9.32 9.10
CA MET A 71 -11.69 7.98 8.60
C MET A 71 -12.92 7.38 9.30
N GLY A 72 -13.19 7.80 10.54
CA GLY A 72 -14.31 7.34 11.36
C GLY A 72 -13.89 6.47 12.55
N PHE A 73 -12.61 6.49 12.95
CA PHE A 73 -12.22 5.95 14.25
C PHE A 73 -12.76 6.85 15.37
N GLU A 74 -13.01 6.27 16.53
CA GLU A 74 -13.41 6.96 17.76
C GLU A 74 -12.35 6.75 18.84
N GLU A 75 -12.06 7.79 19.61
CA GLU A 75 -11.14 7.72 20.74
C GLU A 75 -11.82 7.03 21.92
N ALA A 76 -11.18 6.00 22.44
CA ALA A 76 -11.49 5.43 23.74
C ALA A 76 -10.29 5.63 24.69
N GLU A 77 -10.43 5.21 25.94
CA GLU A 77 -9.46 5.51 27.02
C GLU A 77 -8.01 5.08 26.71
N THR A 78 -7.83 3.97 25.99
CA THR A 78 -6.49 3.38 25.75
C THR A 78 -6.29 2.92 24.30
N HIS A 79 -7.32 3.05 23.46
CA HIS A 79 -7.40 2.47 22.12
C HIS A 79 -8.28 3.35 21.22
N LEU A 80 -8.05 3.28 19.92
CA LEU A 80 -8.95 3.85 18.91
C LEU A 80 -9.79 2.74 18.30
N VAL A 81 -11.10 2.94 18.21
CA VAL A 81 -12.05 1.91 17.75
C VAL A 81 -12.79 2.39 16.50
N PHE A 82 -12.91 1.52 15.49
CA PHE A 82 -13.70 1.77 14.29
C PHE A 82 -15.08 1.11 14.43
N PRO A 83 -16.13 1.89 14.76
CA PRO A 83 -17.45 1.35 15.05
C PRO A 83 -18.07 0.66 13.84
N LYS A 84 -18.96 -0.31 14.08
CA LYS A 84 -19.61 -1.08 12.99
C LYS A 84 -20.52 -0.23 12.11
N MET A 85 -20.98 0.89 12.65
CA MET A 85 -21.87 1.84 11.98
C MET A 85 -21.11 2.95 11.25
N ALA A 86 -19.77 3.03 11.38
CA ALA A 86 -19.01 4.04 10.68
C ALA A 86 -19.07 3.82 9.16
N SER A 87 -19.11 4.94 8.44
CA SER A 87 -19.23 4.94 6.99
C SER A 87 -17.89 4.59 6.35
N VAL A 88 -17.80 3.39 5.77
CA VAL A 88 -16.62 2.93 5.02
C VAL A 88 -16.26 3.85 3.85
N GLU A 89 -17.22 4.64 3.36
CA GLU A 89 -16.97 5.63 2.31
C GLU A 89 -16.06 6.77 2.79
N LYS A 90 -16.22 7.24 4.04
CA LYS A 90 -15.32 8.26 4.61
C LYS A 90 -13.90 7.74 4.72
N MET A 91 -13.75 6.52 5.25
CA MET A 91 -12.45 5.85 5.33
C MET A 91 -11.78 5.76 3.95
N ARG A 92 -12.52 5.33 2.91
CA ARG A 92 -12.01 5.28 1.54
C ARG A 92 -11.56 6.66 1.04
N LYS A 93 -12.37 7.70 1.24
CA LYS A 93 -12.01 9.08 0.82
C LYS A 93 -10.70 9.53 1.43
N VAL A 94 -10.52 9.40 2.75
CA VAL A 94 -9.27 9.80 3.43
C VAL A 94 -8.10 8.92 2.96
N ARG A 95 -8.29 7.61 2.85
CA ARG A 95 -7.30 6.65 2.36
C ARG A 95 -6.80 7.02 0.95
N ASP A 96 -7.71 7.33 0.03
CA ASP A 96 -7.36 7.74 -1.33
C ASP A 96 -6.59 9.08 -1.36
N HIS A 97 -6.97 10.07 -0.54
CA HIS A 97 -6.23 11.33 -0.45
C HIS A 97 -4.80 11.14 0.08
N ILE A 98 -4.63 10.34 1.14
CA ILE A 98 -3.31 10.00 1.68
C ILE A 98 -2.48 9.26 0.64
N ALA A 99 -3.07 8.27 -0.04
CA ALA A 99 -2.39 7.48 -1.07
C ALA A 99 -1.95 8.35 -2.27
N LEU A 100 -2.80 9.29 -2.70
CA LEU A 100 -2.49 10.24 -3.77
C LEU A 100 -1.30 11.12 -3.41
N GLU A 101 -1.31 11.73 -2.23
CA GLU A 101 -0.24 12.64 -1.80
C GLU A 101 1.07 11.87 -1.49
N ARG A 102 0.96 10.64 -0.98
CA ARG A 102 2.09 9.72 -0.87
C ARG A 102 2.67 9.38 -2.23
N ASN A 103 1.85 9.05 -3.22
CA ASN A 103 2.31 8.78 -4.57
C ASN A 103 2.94 10.02 -5.21
N LYS A 104 2.47 11.23 -4.91
CA LYS A 104 3.10 12.46 -5.38
C LYS A 104 4.49 12.70 -4.76
N ARG A 105 4.68 12.32 -3.50
CA ARG A 105 5.97 12.45 -2.78
C ARG A 105 6.98 11.37 -3.15
N ILE A 106 6.52 10.12 -3.33
CA ILE A 106 7.36 9.00 -3.76
C ILE A 106 7.58 9.05 -5.29
N GLY A 107 6.53 9.39 -6.03
CA GLY A 107 6.43 9.38 -7.49
C GLY A 107 6.72 10.73 -8.15
N GLY A 108 7.70 11.47 -7.63
CA GLY A 108 8.42 12.48 -8.43
C GLY A 108 9.06 11.91 -9.71
N ALA A 109 8.93 10.60 -9.95
CA ALA A 109 9.09 9.95 -11.25
C ALA A 109 7.78 9.23 -11.65
N VAL A 110 7.23 9.67 -12.79
CA VAL A 110 6.15 9.10 -13.64
C VAL A 110 4.68 9.08 -13.15
N PRO A 111 3.78 9.86 -13.79
CA PRO A 111 2.36 9.56 -13.82
C PRO A 111 2.10 8.44 -14.84
N SER A 112 1.33 7.42 -14.47
CA SER A 112 0.77 6.48 -15.45
C SER A 112 -0.71 6.28 -15.16
N PRO A 113 -1.61 6.86 -15.97
CA PRO A 113 -3.01 6.49 -15.98
C PRO A 113 -3.14 5.16 -16.74
N VAL A 114 -3.10 4.03 -16.04
CA VAL A 114 -3.55 2.76 -16.62
C VAL A 114 -5.07 2.69 -16.49
N ALA A 115 -5.74 3.28 -17.48
CA ALA A 115 -7.12 2.93 -17.78
C ALA A 115 -7.12 1.55 -18.46
N GLU A 116 -7.21 0.49 -17.67
CA GLU A 116 -7.44 -0.87 -18.17
C GLU A 116 -8.94 -1.13 -18.24
N LEU A 117 -9.50 -1.06 -19.44
CA LEU A 117 -10.73 -1.79 -19.78
C LEU A 117 -10.61 -2.35 -21.21
N GLY A 118 -10.25 -3.62 -21.28
CA GLY A 118 -10.63 -4.60 -22.31
C GLY A 118 -10.27 -4.32 -23.78
N THR A 119 -9.38 -5.11 -24.38
CA THR A 119 -9.74 -6.33 -25.15
C THR A 119 -8.48 -6.98 -25.74
N GLN A 120 -8.53 -8.30 -25.80
CA GLN A 120 -7.52 -9.22 -26.31
C GLN A 120 -7.09 -8.89 -27.75
N SER A 121 -5.81 -9.09 -28.06
CA SER A 121 -5.37 -9.66 -29.35
C SER A 121 -3.89 -10.08 -29.26
N THR A 122 -3.67 -11.39 -29.29
CA THR A 122 -2.37 -12.06 -29.44
C THR A 122 -1.71 -11.71 -30.77
N PRO A 123 -0.40 -11.38 -30.84
CA PRO A 123 0.35 -11.56 -32.08
C PRO A 123 0.87 -13.00 -32.16
N SER A 124 0.17 -13.80 -32.96
CA SER A 124 0.67 -15.06 -33.50
C SER A 124 1.94 -14.79 -34.30
N ARG A 125 3.08 -15.35 -33.89
CA ARG A 125 4.31 -15.32 -34.69
C ARG A 125 4.91 -16.72 -34.76
N SER A 126 4.61 -17.40 -35.86
CA SER A 126 5.30 -18.59 -36.32
C SER A 126 6.78 -18.28 -36.63
N PRO A 127 7.72 -19.18 -36.30
CA PRO A 127 9.03 -19.16 -36.93
C PRO A 127 9.07 -20.17 -38.08
N ALA A 128 9.38 -19.67 -39.28
CA ALA A 128 9.68 -20.46 -40.46
C ALA A 128 11.15 -20.92 -40.47
N SER A 129 11.33 -22.07 -41.10
CA SER A 129 12.52 -22.85 -41.46
C SER A 129 13.78 -22.08 -41.87
N ASN A 130 14.97 -22.59 -41.48
CA ASN A 130 15.98 -23.08 -42.44
C ASN A 130 17.20 -23.82 -41.79
N PRO A 131 18.01 -24.58 -42.58
CA PRO A 131 18.70 -25.82 -42.17
C PRO A 131 20.25 -25.76 -41.93
N ILE A 132 20.76 -26.65 -41.04
CA ILE A 132 21.85 -27.70 -41.11
C ILE A 132 23.18 -27.38 -41.89
N PRO A 133 24.42 -27.94 -41.62
CA PRO A 133 25.22 -28.40 -40.43
C PRO A 133 26.73 -27.93 -40.55
N PRO A 134 27.84 -28.70 -40.27
CA PRO A 134 28.18 -29.77 -39.28
C PRO A 134 29.48 -29.50 -38.45
N ASN A 135 29.72 -30.38 -37.46
CA ASN A 135 30.96 -31.18 -37.31
C ASN A 135 31.76 -31.09 -35.99
N SER A 136 31.85 -32.27 -35.35
CA SER A 136 32.97 -32.88 -34.61
C SER A 136 33.62 -32.15 -33.42
N SER A 137 33.52 -32.77 -32.23
CA SER A 137 34.66 -33.42 -31.53
C SER A 137 34.32 -33.66 -30.05
N GLN A 138 34.01 -34.89 -29.65
CA GLN A 138 34.67 -35.55 -28.51
C GLN A 138 34.14 -36.99 -28.34
N ALA A 139 34.88 -37.93 -28.90
CA ALA A 139 35.05 -39.22 -28.27
C ALA A 139 36.26 -39.11 -27.34
N SER A 140 36.15 -39.56 -26.09
CA SER A 140 37.12 -40.50 -25.48
C SER A 140 37.07 -40.52 -23.95
N HIS A 141 36.65 -41.68 -23.43
CA HIS A 141 37.34 -42.46 -22.40
C HIS A 141 37.98 -41.73 -21.21
N ASN A 142 37.42 -41.92 -20.00
CA ASN A 142 38.25 -42.43 -18.90
C ASN A 142 37.44 -43.23 -17.88
N LEU A 143 37.72 -44.53 -17.88
CA LEU A 143 37.44 -45.49 -16.84
C LEU A 143 38.44 -45.28 -15.70
N SER A 144 38.04 -45.65 -14.47
CA SER A 144 38.87 -45.94 -13.28
C SER A 144 39.58 -44.76 -12.59
N ASN A 145 39.30 -44.54 -11.30
CA ASN A 145 40.18 -44.98 -10.20
C ASN A 145 39.64 -44.58 -8.80
N PHE A 146 39.64 -45.53 -7.85
CA PHE A 146 39.48 -45.38 -6.37
C PHE A 146 38.14 -44.79 -5.86
N MET A 147 37.35 -45.45 -5.01
CA MET A 147 37.61 -46.38 -3.90
C MET A 147 36.32 -47.14 -3.58
#